data_AF-A0A4P7RWJ0-F1
#
_entry.id   AF-A0A4P7RWJ0-F1
#
_cell.length_a   1.000
_cell.length_b   1.000
_cell.length_c   1.000
_cell.angle_alpha   90.00
_cell.angle_beta   90.00
_cell.angle_gamma   90.00
#
_symmetry.space_group_name_H-M   'P 1'
#
loop_
_entity.id
_entity.type
_entity.pdbx_description
1 polymer ?
#
loop_
_entity_poly.entity_id
_entity_poly.type
_entity_poly.pdbx_seq_one_letter_code
_entity_poly.pdbx_strand_id
1 'polypeptide(L)'
;MSGMRPMEDDREGASHIVRCWFEWEIDGLARKVILVVETDLPMQPDENGYEAIALDELRAAAIARSRASPGAIDRIRIVPVRY
;
A
#
# COMPACT_ATOMS: atom_id res chain seq x y z
N MET A 1 8.65 31.26 -16.57
CA MET A 1 9.26 29.99 -16.10
C MET A 1 8.15 29.13 -15.50
N SER A 2 7.55 28.24 -16.29
CA SER A 2 6.63 27.22 -15.72
C SER A 2 7.45 26.02 -15.30
N GLY A 3 7.83 25.99 -14.03
CA GLY A 3 8.31 24.77 -13.38
C GLY A 3 7.11 24.05 -12.80
N MET A 4 6.58 23.08 -13.55
CA MET A 4 5.63 22.10 -13.02
C MET A 4 6.33 21.36 -11.88
N ARG A 5 5.92 21.63 -10.63
CA ARG A 5 6.36 20.85 -9.47
C ARG A 5 5.87 19.41 -9.68
N PRO A 6 6.74 18.39 -9.57
CA PRO A 6 6.26 17.02 -9.60
C PRO A 6 5.39 16.78 -8.36
N MET A 7 4.35 15.98 -8.53
CA MET A 7 3.54 15.40 -7.45
C MET A 7 4.46 14.84 -6.35
N GLU A 8 4.63 15.57 -5.25
CA GLU A 8 5.35 15.11 -4.05
C GLU A 8 4.41 14.51 -3.00
N ASP A 9 3.10 14.73 -3.13
CA ASP A 9 2.05 14.26 -2.21
C ASP A 9 1.86 12.72 -2.26
N ASP A 10 1.96 12.10 -3.44
CA ASP A 10 1.88 10.62 -3.60
C ASP A 10 3.08 9.87 -2.98
N ARG A 11 4.14 10.58 -2.56
CA ARG A 11 5.37 9.95 -2.05
C ARG A 11 5.37 9.77 -0.54
N GLU A 12 4.62 10.56 0.22
CA GLU A 12 4.60 10.44 1.69
C GLU A 12 3.92 9.14 2.10
N GLY A 13 2.74 8.82 1.56
CA GLY A 13 2.10 7.51 1.74
C GLY A 13 2.91 6.32 1.21
N ALA A 14 3.74 6.53 0.18
CA ALA A 14 4.65 5.50 -0.33
C ALA A 14 5.93 5.34 0.51
N SER A 15 6.30 6.33 1.32
CA SER A 15 7.48 6.30 2.19
C SER A 15 7.33 5.27 3.33
N HIS A 16 6.08 5.00 3.71
CA HIS A 16 5.72 3.99 4.71
C HIS A 16 5.55 2.58 4.15
N ILE A 17 5.76 2.39 2.84
CA ILE A 17 5.79 1.06 2.21
C ILE A 17 7.23 0.53 2.33
N VAL A 18 7.47 -0.28 3.35
CA VAL A 18 8.77 -0.97 3.53
C VAL A 18 9.02 -1.95 2.39
N ARG A 19 8.00 -2.74 2.06
CA ARG A 19 8.09 -3.75 1.00
C ARG A 19 6.72 -3.99 0.37
N CYS A 20 6.71 -4.38 -0.90
CA CYS A 20 5.50 -4.91 -1.51
C CYS A 20 5.83 -6.11 -2.40
N TRP A 21 4.90 -7.07 -2.46
CA TRP A 21 4.99 -8.23 -3.33
C TRP A 21 3.61 -8.70 -3.76
N PHE A 22 3.58 -9.52 -4.81
CA PHE A 22 2.34 -10.11 -5.30
C PHE A 22 2.23 -11.53 -4.80
N GLU A 23 1.14 -11.82 -4.11
CA GLU A 23 0.70 -13.18 -3.84
C GLU A 23 -0.41 -13.57 -4.80
N TRP A 24 -0.56 -14.87 -4.99
CA TRP A 24 -1.60 -15.45 -5.81
C TRP A 24 -2.34 -16.45 -4.97
N GLU A 25 -3.66 -16.28 -4.89
CA GLU A 25 -4.57 -17.17 -4.19
C GLU A 25 -5.48 -17.83 -5.22
N ILE A 26 -5.83 -19.10 -5.00
CA ILE A 26 -6.81 -19.80 -5.82
C ILE A 26 -8.07 -19.92 -4.98
N ASP A 27 -9.11 -19.19 -5.36
CA ASP A 27 -10.43 -19.27 -4.75
C ASP A 27 -11.33 -20.11 -5.64
N GLY A 28 -11.40 -21.41 -5.33
CA GLY A 28 -12.06 -22.40 -6.18
C GLY A 28 -11.38 -22.54 -7.55
N LEU A 29 -11.93 -21.85 -8.56
CA LEU A 29 -11.47 -21.88 -9.95
C LEU A 29 -10.85 -20.55 -10.43
N ALA A 30 -10.96 -19.48 -9.64
CA ALA A 30 -10.44 -18.17 -10.01
C ALA A 30 -9.06 -17.93 -9.36
N ARG A 31 -8.09 -17.52 -10.17
CA ARG A 31 -6.80 -17.02 -9.68
C ARG A 31 -6.97 -15.57 -9.26
N LYS A 32 -6.79 -15.29 -7.98
CA LYS A 32 -6.81 -13.94 -7.43
C LYS A 32 -5.38 -13.43 -7.25
N VAL A 33 -5.11 -12.23 -7.73
CA VAL A 33 -3.83 -11.56 -7.48
C VAL A 33 -4.00 -10.65 -6.26
N ILE A 34 -3.18 -10.88 -5.25
CA ILE A 34 -3.18 -10.12 -4.00
C ILE A 34 -1.91 -9.28 -3.97
N LEU A 35 -2.06 -7.95 -3.93
CA LEU A 35 -0.94 -7.06 -3.65
C LEU A 35 -0.76 -7.00 -2.13
N VAL A 36 0.36 -7.51 -1.65
CA VAL A 36 0.75 -7.40 -0.24
C VAL A 36 1.66 -6.20 -0.08
N VAL A 37 1.31 -5.33 0.87
CA VAL A 37 2.04 -4.12 1.23
C VAL A 37 2.46 -4.27 2.68
N GLU A 38 3.75 -4.34 2.93
CA GLU A 38 4.34 -4.34 4.25
C GLU A 38 4.67 -2.90 4.66
N THR A 39 4.28 -2.55 5.88
CA THR A 39 4.48 -1.21 6.45
C THR A 39 5.07 -1.29 7.84
N ASP A 40 5.89 -0.31 8.19
CA ASP A 40 6.37 -0.08 9.55
C ASP A 40 5.37 0.71 10.41
N LEU A 41 4.27 1.18 9.81
CA LEU A 41 3.26 1.93 10.55
C LEU A 41 2.49 1.03 11.54
N PRO A 42 2.27 1.52 12.78
CA PRO A 42 1.33 0.91 13.71
C PRO A 42 -0.07 0.84 13.10
N MET A 43 -0.70 -0.33 13.20
CA MET A 43 -2.01 -0.58 12.58
C MET A 43 -3.18 -0.37 13.54
N GLN A 44 -2.91 -0.37 14.84
CA GLN A 44 -3.91 -0.21 15.88
C GLN A 44 -3.81 1.19 16.50
N PRO A 45 -4.97 1.80 16.81
CA PRO A 45 -5.00 3.14 17.43
C PRO A 45 -4.33 3.19 18.82
N ASP A 46 -4.25 2.05 19.51
CA ASP A 46 -3.60 1.92 20.82
C ASP A 46 -2.07 1.77 20.74
N GLU A 47 -1.49 1.64 19.53
CA GLU A 47 -0.04 1.57 19.35
C GLU A 47 0.60 2.96 19.35
N ASN A 48 1.76 3.07 20.00
CA ASN A 48 2.48 4.34 20.06
C ASN A 48 2.96 4.76 18.66
N GLY A 49 2.71 6.01 18.29
CA GLY A 49 2.99 6.51 16.94
C GLY A 49 1.90 6.19 15.91
N TYR A 50 0.72 5.77 16.34
CA TYR A 50 -0.44 5.65 15.45
C TYR A 50 -0.85 7.00 14.87
N GLU A 51 -0.70 7.11 13.55
CA GLU A 51 -1.16 8.25 12.78
C GLU A 51 -2.19 7.80 11.75
N ALA A 52 -3.45 8.12 12.01
CA ALA A 52 -4.56 7.76 11.13
C ALA A 52 -4.40 8.33 9.72
N ILE A 53 -3.80 9.53 9.60
CA ILE A 53 -3.55 10.20 8.32
C ILE A 53 -2.50 9.40 7.53
N ALA A 54 -1.36 9.08 8.14
CA ALA A 54 -0.31 8.29 7.49
C ALA A 54 -0.81 6.90 7.03
N LEU A 55 -1.71 6.28 7.80
CA LEU A 55 -2.33 5.00 7.41
C LEU A 55 -3.31 5.15 6.24
N ASP A 56 -4.05 6.25 6.16
CA ASP A 56 -4.93 6.55 5.03
C ASP A 56 -4.11 6.85 3.75
N GLU A 57 -3.02 7.60 3.89
CA GLU A 57 -2.08 7.87 2.81
C GLU A 57 -1.40 6.59 2.30
N LEU A 58 -0.97 5.71 3.20
CA LEU A 58 -0.47 4.37 2.85
C LEU A 58 -1.51 3.59 2.03
N ARG A 59 -2.79 3.64 2.46
CA ARG A 59 -3.88 2.96 1.76
C ARG A 59 -4.11 3.55 0.37
N ALA A 60 -4.08 4.87 0.23
CA ALA A 60 -4.19 5.57 -1.05
C ALA A 60 -3.03 5.17 -1.99
N ALA A 61 -1.80 5.17 -1.49
CA ALA A 61 -0.62 4.76 -2.25
C ALA A 61 -0.70 3.29 -2.71
N ALA A 62 -1.17 2.39 -1.84
CA ALA A 62 -1.37 0.99 -2.19
C ALA A 62 -2.42 0.81 -3.30
N ILE A 63 -3.51 1.57 -3.26
CA ILE A 63 -4.56 1.57 -4.31
C ILE A 63 -4.00 2.13 -5.62
N ALA A 64 -3.26 3.24 -5.57
CA ALA A 64 -2.63 3.82 -6.75
C ALA A 64 -1.67 2.82 -7.43
N ARG A 65 -0.85 2.13 -6.63
CA ARG A 65 0.05 1.08 -7.11
C ARG A 65 -0.68 -0.11 -7.70
N SER A 66 -1.81 -0.47 -7.10
CA SER A 66 -2.67 -1.51 -7.66
C SER A 66 -3.20 -1.14 -9.04
N ARG A 67 -3.65 0.11 -9.24
CA ARG A 67 -4.13 0.59 -10.54
C ARG A 67 -3.03 0.69 -11.59
N ALA A 68 -1.79 0.99 -11.19
CA ALA A 68 -0.64 1.08 -12.09
C ALA A 68 -0.10 -0.29 -12.54
N SER A 69 -0.56 -1.39 -11.94
CA SER A 69 -0.10 -2.74 -12.26
C SER A 69 -0.84 -3.28 -13.50
N PRO A 70 -0.14 -3.92 -14.46
CA PRO A 70 -0.74 -4.40 -15.71
C PRO A 70 -1.64 -5.64 -15.55
N GLY A 71 -1.81 -6.16 -14.32
CA GLY A 71 -2.72 -7.26 -13.99
C GLY A 71 -3.84 -6.79 -13.08
N ALA A 72 -5.04 -7.37 -13.23
CA ALA A 72 -6.13 -7.15 -12.29
C ALA A 72 -5.71 -7.63 -10.90
N ILE A 73 -5.58 -6.71 -9.96
CA ILE A 73 -5.36 -7.04 -8.55
C ILE A 73 -6.73 -7.14 -7.90
N ASP A 74 -7.06 -8.33 -7.42
CA ASP A 74 -8.33 -8.62 -6.77
C ASP A 74 -8.42 -8.04 -5.36
N ARG A 75 -7.27 -8.00 -4.66
CA ARG A 75 -7.23 -7.61 -3.25
C ARG A 75 -5.89 -6.97 -2.90
N ILE A 76 -5.93 -6.00 -1.99
CA ILE A 76 -4.74 -5.44 -1.35
C ILE A 76 -4.74 -5.93 0.10
N ARG A 77 -3.60 -6.41 0.59
CA ARG A 77 -3.39 -6.82 1.97
C ARG A 77 -2.26 -5.97 2.55
N ILE A 78 -2.57 -5.19 3.58
CA ILE A 78 -1.57 -4.40 4.31
C ILE A 78 -1.17 -5.20 5.55
N VAL A 79 0.13 -5.44 5.75
CA VAL A 79 0.69 -6.21 6.88
C VAL A 79 1.77 -5.40 7.59
N PRO A 80 1.88 -5.50 8.93
CA PRO A 80 2.93 -4.80 9.65
C PRO A 80 4.25 -5.56 9.46
N VAL A 81 5.37 -4.83 9.46
CA VAL A 81 6.69 -5.44 9.50
C VAL A 81 6.81 -6.31 10.75
N ARG A 82 7.22 -7.56 10.57
CA ARG A 82 7.56 -8.45 11.69
C ARG A 82 9.07 -8.46 11.85
N TYR A 83 9.56 -7.84 12.92
CA TYR A 83 10.95 -7.95 13.37
C TYR A 83 11.20 -9.25 14.13
#